data_AF-A0A818WC41-F1
#
_entry.id   AF-A0A818WC41-F1
#
_cell.length_a   1.000
_cell.length_b   1.000
_cell.length_c   1.000
_cell.angle_alpha   90.00
_cell.angle_beta   90.00
_cell.angle_gamma   90.00
#
_symmetry.space_group_name_H-M   'P 1'
#
loop_
_entity.id
_entity.type
_entity.pdbx_description
1 polymer ?
#
loop_
_entity_poly.entity_id
_entity_poly.type
_entity_poly.pdbx_seq_one_letter_code
_entity_poly.pdbx_strand_id
1 'polypeptide(L)'
;MSAPNTKQIRLDEAEMQKAFEVIGDVQNEIDRLNEQASEEILQVEQKYNKLRQPNYKKRSDLISKIPSFWISVFLNHPQLSSCLDQNDENILQYLKRVDVEEHDDIKSGYRIKFTFDTNPYFDNDVIVKEFSVTESSETTCKSTAIRWKNEAKNGQSTSSSSKKSDGETRKRSHDTENNNNDHGAFMSWFTDTNGEGSNDEFGEVIKDDIF
;
A
#
# COMPACT_ATOMS: atom_id res chain seq x y z
N MET A 1 40.56 42.36 -29.26
CA MET A 1 39.85 42.57 -27.99
C MET A 1 40.05 41.31 -27.16
N SER A 2 40.90 41.34 -26.14
CA SER A 2 41.14 40.20 -25.25
C SER A 2 40.02 40.11 -24.22
N ALA A 3 39.42 38.93 -24.08
CA ALA A 3 38.42 38.65 -23.05
C ALA A 3 39.07 38.75 -21.64
N PRO A 4 38.36 39.28 -20.63
CA PRO A 4 38.88 39.32 -19.28
C PRO A 4 39.03 37.89 -18.74
N ASN A 5 40.25 37.55 -18.36
CA ASN A 5 40.62 36.30 -17.73
C ASN A 5 40.00 36.27 -16.32
N THR A 6 38.89 35.58 -16.13
CA THR A 6 38.29 35.36 -14.81
C THR A 6 39.27 34.52 -13.99
N LYS A 7 40.05 35.16 -13.11
CA LYS A 7 40.87 34.46 -12.13
C LYS A 7 39.94 33.64 -11.25
N GLN A 8 39.88 32.34 -11.49
CA GLN A 8 39.28 31.40 -10.55
C GLN A 8 40.18 31.39 -9.32
N ILE A 9 39.72 32.05 -8.24
CA ILE A 9 40.41 32.06 -6.95
C ILE A 9 40.45 30.61 -6.48
N ARG A 10 41.64 30.00 -6.49
CA ARG A 10 41.85 28.65 -5.93
C ARG A 10 42.20 28.84 -4.46
N LEU A 11 41.34 28.34 -3.58
CA LEU A 11 41.62 28.22 -2.16
C LEU A 11 42.82 27.30 -1.97
N ASP A 12 43.69 27.61 -1.00
CA ASP A 12 44.74 26.68 -0.60
C ASP A 12 44.16 25.51 0.23
N GLU A 13 44.97 24.48 0.47
CA GLU A 13 44.53 23.26 1.16
C GLU A 13 44.04 23.53 2.59
N ALA A 14 44.65 24.48 3.30
CA ALA A 14 44.25 24.84 4.66
C ALA A 14 42.95 25.65 4.67
N GLU A 15 42.77 26.55 3.71
CA GLU A 15 41.54 27.30 3.50
C GLU A 15 40.37 26.37 3.10
N MET A 16 40.61 25.39 2.24
CA MET A 16 39.62 24.36 1.89
C MET A 16 39.23 23.53 3.11
N GLN A 17 40.21 23.05 3.89
CA GLN A 17 39.93 22.26 5.09
C GLN A 17 39.07 23.03 6.09
N LYS A 18 39.42 24.31 6.34
CA LYS A 18 38.63 25.17 7.21
C LYS A 18 37.23 25.44 6.65
N ALA A 19 37.09 25.58 5.34
CA ALA A 19 35.78 25.74 4.70
C ALA A 19 34.92 24.47 4.88
N PHE A 20 35.50 23.27 4.74
CA PHE A 20 34.78 22.02 4.98
C PHE A 20 34.35 21.87 6.43
N GLU A 21 35.18 22.24 7.40
CA GLU A 21 34.80 22.23 8.82
C GLU A 21 33.61 23.17 9.09
N VAL A 22 33.66 24.40 8.59
CA VAL A 22 32.56 25.35 8.74
C VAL A 22 31.29 24.87 8.04
N ILE A 23 31.40 24.28 6.84
CA ILE A 23 30.25 23.68 6.14
C ILE A 23 29.68 22.51 6.96
N GLY A 24 30.53 21.68 7.55
CA GLY A 24 30.11 20.58 8.42
C GLY A 24 29.35 21.07 9.64
N ASP A 25 29.81 22.14 10.30
CA ASP A 25 29.11 22.76 11.42
C ASP A 25 27.73 23.31 11.02
N VAL A 26 27.64 23.93 9.83
CA VAL A 26 26.35 24.40 9.28
C VAL A 26 25.42 23.24 8.97
N GLN A 27 25.93 22.14 8.38
CA GLN A 27 25.12 20.95 8.09
C GLN A 27 24.57 20.32 9.37
N ASN A 28 25.40 20.23 10.43
CA ASN A 28 24.96 19.74 11.73
C ASN A 28 23.80 20.59 12.31
N GLU A 29 23.82 21.91 12.12
CA GLU A 29 22.74 22.78 12.58
C GLU A 29 21.46 22.62 11.74
N ILE A 30 21.60 22.42 10.41
CA ILE A 30 20.47 22.09 9.53
C ILE A 30 19.83 20.76 9.97
N ASP A 31 20.63 19.75 10.27
CA ASP A 31 20.14 18.43 10.68
C ASP A 31 19.38 18.50 12.01
N ARG A 32 19.88 19.31 12.97
CA ARG A 32 19.15 19.58 14.24
C ARG A 32 17.81 20.27 14.01
N LEU A 33 17.75 21.27 13.13
CA LEU A 33 16.49 21.94 12.80
C LEU A 33 15.50 20.98 12.12
N ASN A 34 15.99 20.10 11.25
CA ASN A 34 15.16 19.07 10.61
C ASN A 34 14.62 18.05 11.62
N GLU A 35 15.44 17.64 12.60
CA GLU A 35 15.01 16.76 13.69
C GLU A 35 13.93 17.42 14.54
N GLN A 36 14.12 18.67 14.96
CA GLN A 36 13.12 19.42 15.72
C GLN A 36 11.81 19.58 14.92
N ALA A 37 11.89 19.93 13.64
CA ALA A 37 10.72 20.03 12.78
C ALA A 37 9.97 18.68 12.67
N SER A 38 10.72 17.58 12.55
CA SER A 38 10.14 16.23 12.49
C SER A 38 9.41 15.86 13.79
N GLU A 39 9.95 16.22 14.95
CA GLU A 39 9.30 16.01 16.24
C GLU A 39 8.02 16.84 16.40
N GLU A 40 8.05 18.12 15.99
CA GLU A 40 6.88 18.99 16.06
C GLU A 40 5.76 18.50 15.14
N ILE A 41 6.09 18.09 13.91
CA ILE A 41 5.15 17.46 12.97
C ILE A 41 4.54 16.19 13.60
N LEU A 42 5.37 15.34 14.21
CA LEU A 42 4.92 14.12 14.87
C LEU A 42 3.91 14.40 15.98
N GLN A 43 4.17 15.40 16.83
CA GLN A 43 3.26 15.77 17.92
C GLN A 43 1.92 16.31 17.39
N VAL A 44 1.95 17.12 16.33
CA VAL A 44 0.75 17.64 15.69
C VAL A 44 -0.08 16.49 15.12
N GLU A 45 0.54 15.57 14.39
CA GLU A 45 -0.17 14.45 13.77
C GLU A 45 -0.78 13.51 14.82
N GLN A 46 -0.03 13.16 15.87
CA GLN A 46 -0.55 12.37 17.00
C GLN A 46 -1.78 13.01 17.65
N LYS A 47 -1.74 14.32 17.87
CA LYS A 47 -2.86 15.08 18.43
C LYS A 47 -4.07 15.01 17.51
N TYR A 48 -3.91 15.31 16.23
CA TYR A 48 -5.03 15.36 15.30
C TYR A 48 -5.56 13.97 14.95
N ASN A 49 -4.73 12.94 14.92
CA ASN A 49 -5.17 11.54 14.82
C ASN A 49 -6.15 11.19 15.93
N LYS A 50 -5.81 11.47 17.20
CA LYS A 50 -6.72 11.24 18.33
C LYS A 50 -8.03 12.02 18.21
N LEU A 51 -8.00 13.25 17.68
CA LEU A 51 -9.19 14.08 17.46
C LEU A 51 -10.04 13.60 16.26
N ARG A 52 -9.42 13.00 15.24
CA ARG A 52 -10.10 12.43 14.06
C ARG A 52 -10.81 11.11 14.39
N GLN A 53 -10.26 10.29 15.29
CA GLN A 53 -10.78 8.94 15.63
C GLN A 53 -12.30 8.88 15.95
N PRO A 54 -12.88 9.75 16.81
CA PRO A 54 -14.32 9.73 17.08
C PRO A 54 -15.17 10.00 15.82
N ASN A 55 -14.68 10.87 14.92
CA ASN A 55 -15.36 11.20 13.69
C ASN A 55 -15.27 10.05 12.68
N TYR A 56 -14.11 9.40 12.56
CA TYR A 56 -13.97 8.19 11.74
C TYR A 56 -14.89 7.07 12.20
N LYS A 57 -14.96 6.82 13.52
CA LYS A 57 -15.89 5.83 14.07
C LYS A 57 -17.34 6.19 13.75
N LYS A 58 -17.75 7.44 14.00
CA LYS A 58 -19.11 7.91 13.70
C LYS A 58 -19.46 7.77 12.21
N ARG A 59 -18.53 8.13 11.32
CA ARG A 59 -18.70 7.98 9.87
C ARG A 59 -18.86 6.51 9.49
N SER A 60 -18.01 5.64 10.02
CA SER A 60 -18.04 4.20 9.76
C SER A 60 -19.36 3.56 10.23
N ASP A 61 -19.86 3.94 11.41
CA ASP A 61 -21.15 3.47 11.93
C ASP A 61 -22.33 3.92 11.05
N LEU A 62 -22.25 5.10 10.43
CA LEU A 62 -23.26 5.57 9.46
C LEU A 62 -23.17 4.83 8.13
N ILE A 63 -21.96 4.66 7.59
CA ILE A 63 -21.69 3.92 6.34
C ILE A 63 -22.20 2.48 6.44
N SER A 64 -22.02 1.82 7.60
CA SER A 64 -22.46 0.42 7.81
C SER A 64 -23.97 0.20 7.64
N LYS A 65 -24.77 1.28 7.61
CA LYS A 65 -26.22 1.24 7.41
C LYS A 65 -26.63 1.41 5.94
N ILE A 66 -25.68 1.73 5.06
CA ILE A 66 -25.90 1.93 3.63
C ILE A 66 -25.51 0.63 2.92
N PRO A 67 -26.47 -0.13 2.36
CA PRO A 67 -26.17 -1.34 1.62
C PRO A 67 -25.25 -1.06 0.43
N SER A 68 -24.33 -1.99 0.16
CA SER A 68 -23.43 -1.94 -1.00
C SER A 68 -22.57 -0.67 -1.11
N PHE A 69 -22.36 0.06 -0.01
CA PHE A 69 -21.60 1.31 -0.03
C PHE A 69 -20.18 1.11 -0.55
N TRP A 70 -19.41 0.19 0.04
CA TRP A 70 -18.00 0.03 -0.31
C TRP A 70 -17.77 -0.50 -1.71
N ILE A 71 -18.50 -1.53 -2.16
CA ILE A 71 -18.44 -1.97 -3.56
C ILE A 71 -18.77 -0.82 -4.52
N SER A 72 -19.76 0.01 -4.19
CA SER A 72 -20.09 1.18 -5.01
C SER A 72 -18.94 2.19 -5.04
N VAL A 73 -18.30 2.48 -3.90
CA VAL A 73 -17.14 3.38 -3.85
C VAL A 73 -16.00 2.85 -4.73
N PHE A 74 -15.66 1.57 -4.58
CA PHE A 74 -14.59 0.93 -5.34
C PHE A 74 -14.86 0.96 -6.85
N LEU A 75 -16.09 0.63 -7.27
CA LEU A 75 -16.48 0.64 -8.69
C LEU A 75 -16.61 2.04 -9.31
N ASN A 76 -16.82 3.08 -8.50
CA ASN A 76 -16.89 4.46 -8.99
C ASN A 76 -15.55 5.20 -8.91
N HIS A 77 -14.53 4.64 -8.24
CA HIS A 77 -13.21 5.24 -8.17
C HIS A 77 -12.42 4.93 -9.45
N PRO A 78 -11.91 5.92 -10.20
CA PRO A 78 -11.28 5.70 -11.51
C PRO A 78 -10.12 4.71 -11.49
N GLN A 79 -9.26 4.77 -10.47
CA GLN A 79 -8.09 3.88 -10.33
C GLN A 79 -8.46 2.50 -9.79
N LEU A 80 -9.41 2.42 -8.84
CA LEU A 80 -9.74 1.12 -8.26
C LEU A 80 -10.57 0.29 -9.24
N SER A 81 -11.56 0.90 -9.88
CA SER A 81 -12.43 0.21 -10.84
C SER A 81 -11.68 -0.39 -12.03
N SER A 82 -10.58 0.22 -12.49
CA SER A 82 -9.75 -0.35 -13.57
C SER A 82 -8.97 -1.59 -13.15
N CYS A 83 -8.76 -1.78 -11.85
CA CYS A 83 -7.95 -2.86 -11.29
C CYS A 83 -8.80 -3.99 -10.68
N LEU A 84 -10.13 -3.89 -10.75
CA LEU A 84 -11.07 -4.89 -10.26
C LEU A 84 -11.58 -5.75 -11.40
N ASP A 85 -11.62 -7.06 -11.18
CA ASP A 85 -12.30 -7.98 -12.09
C ASP A 85 -13.64 -8.48 -11.52
N GLN A 86 -14.32 -9.33 -12.30
CA GLN A 86 -15.63 -9.83 -11.92
C GLN A 86 -15.60 -10.66 -10.62
N ASN A 87 -14.50 -11.35 -10.33
CA ASN A 87 -14.38 -12.13 -9.10
C ASN A 87 -14.17 -11.20 -7.89
N ASP A 88 -13.34 -10.17 -8.04
CA ASP A 88 -13.18 -9.14 -7.01
C ASP A 88 -14.52 -8.47 -6.68
N GLU A 89 -15.30 -8.10 -7.70
CA GLU A 89 -16.64 -7.53 -7.53
C GLU A 89 -17.56 -8.45 -6.70
N ASN A 90 -17.57 -9.74 -7.00
CA ASN A 90 -18.42 -10.71 -6.30
C ASN A 90 -18.03 -10.86 -4.82
N ILE A 91 -16.73 -10.77 -4.50
CA ILE A 91 -16.25 -10.82 -3.12
C ILE A 91 -16.55 -9.50 -2.40
N LEU A 92 -16.31 -8.37 -3.06
CA LEU A 92 -16.53 -7.03 -2.53
C LEU A 92 -18.01 -6.72 -2.23
N GLN A 93 -18.96 -7.47 -2.80
CA GLN A 93 -20.37 -7.44 -2.36
C GLN A 93 -20.55 -7.74 -0.86
N TYR A 94 -19.63 -8.49 -0.27
CA TYR A 94 -19.65 -8.84 1.16
C TYR A 94 -18.79 -7.87 2.01
N LEU A 95 -18.16 -6.86 1.41
CA LEU A 95 -17.34 -5.88 2.13
C LEU A 95 -18.24 -4.92 2.91
N LYS A 96 -18.20 -5.05 4.23
CA LYS A 96 -19.04 -4.29 5.15
C LYS A 96 -18.40 -2.98 5.58
N ARG A 97 -17.08 -3.00 5.81
CA ARG A 97 -16.36 -1.90 6.42
C ARG A 97 -14.91 -1.86 5.96
N VAL A 98 -14.45 -0.65 5.65
CA VAL A 98 -13.03 -0.33 5.47
C VAL A 98 -12.64 0.68 6.54
N ASP A 99 -11.58 0.40 7.27
CA ASP A 99 -10.96 1.33 8.21
C ASP A 99 -9.48 1.49 7.89
N VAL A 100 -9.00 2.73 7.95
CA VAL A 100 -7.57 3.03 7.92
C VAL A 100 -7.15 3.46 9.33
N GLU A 101 -6.14 2.78 9.85
CA GLU A 101 -5.54 3.09 11.15
C GLU A 101 -4.08 3.45 10.95
N GLU A 102 -3.75 4.70 11.28
CA GLU A 102 -2.36 5.15 11.37
C GLU A 102 -1.77 4.73 12.71
N HIS A 103 -0.48 4.38 12.72
CA HIS A 103 0.24 4.08 13.95
C HIS A 103 0.52 5.36 14.74
N ASP A 104 0.76 5.23 16.06
CA ASP A 104 1.06 6.38 16.93
C ASP A 104 2.38 7.08 16.54
N ASP A 105 3.27 6.38 15.83
CA ASP A 105 4.46 6.94 15.22
C ASP A 105 4.27 7.01 13.71
N ILE A 106 4.42 8.21 13.12
CA ILE A 106 4.31 8.45 11.68
C ILE A 106 5.30 7.56 10.90
N LYS A 107 6.46 7.26 11.50
CA LYS A 107 7.47 6.40 10.88
C LYS A 107 7.05 4.92 10.84
N SER A 108 6.07 4.51 11.64
CA SER A 108 5.63 3.12 11.73
C SER A 108 4.63 2.70 10.63
N GLY A 109 4.14 3.66 9.83
CA GLY A 109 3.24 3.42 8.70
C GLY A 109 1.75 3.38 9.07
N TYR A 110 0.96 2.59 8.34
CA TYR A 110 -0.50 2.53 8.47
C TYR A 110 -1.03 1.13 8.12
N ARG A 111 -2.25 0.81 8.57
CA ARG A 111 -2.94 -0.43 8.17
C ARG A 111 -4.35 -0.17 7.69
N ILE A 112 -4.75 -0.94 6.69
CA ILE A 112 -6.10 -0.95 6.14
C ILE A 112 -6.77 -2.25 6.54
N LYS A 113 -7.94 -2.13 7.17
CA LYS A 113 -8.77 -3.26 7.63
C LYS A 113 -10.01 -3.37 6.76
N PHE A 114 -10.20 -4.53 6.17
CA PHE A 114 -11.38 -4.89 5.39
C PHE A 114 -12.21 -5.89 6.20
N THR A 115 -13.38 -5.47 6.66
CA THR A 115 -14.32 -6.34 7.38
C THR A 115 -15.37 -6.86 6.43
N PHE A 116 -15.53 -8.18 6.36
CA PHE A 116 -16.50 -8.84 5.50
C PHE A 116 -17.63 -9.46 6.33
N ASP A 117 -18.83 -9.50 5.76
CA ASP A 117 -19.87 -10.40 6.25
C ASP A 117 -19.55 -11.86 5.84
N THR A 118 -20.25 -12.82 6.44
CA THR A 118 -20.13 -14.23 6.08
C THR A 118 -20.36 -14.42 4.57
N ASN A 119 -19.38 -14.99 3.89
CA ASN A 119 -19.36 -15.11 2.43
C ASN A 119 -18.91 -16.51 1.99
N PRO A 120 -19.17 -16.94 0.73
CA PRO A 120 -18.84 -18.29 0.26
C PRO A 120 -17.36 -18.49 -0.11
N TYR A 121 -16.53 -17.44 -0.07
CA TYR A 121 -15.16 -17.47 -0.62
C TYR A 121 -14.11 -17.83 0.44
N PHE A 122 -14.19 -17.22 1.62
CA PHE A 122 -13.22 -17.41 2.71
C PHE A 122 -13.85 -17.36 4.10
N ASP A 123 -13.08 -17.76 5.12
CA ASP A 123 -13.49 -17.75 6.54
C ASP A 123 -13.00 -16.53 7.33
N ASN A 124 -12.29 -15.60 6.70
CA ASN A 124 -11.83 -14.37 7.35
C ASN A 124 -13.01 -13.41 7.56
N ASP A 125 -13.24 -12.98 8.80
CA ASP A 125 -14.13 -11.84 9.09
C ASP A 125 -13.44 -10.51 8.81
N VAL A 126 -12.12 -10.46 9.01
CA VAL A 126 -11.28 -9.29 8.77
C VAL A 126 -10.02 -9.70 8.02
N ILE A 127 -9.70 -8.97 6.96
CA ILE A 127 -8.42 -9.03 6.25
C ILE A 127 -7.73 -7.69 6.47
N VAL A 128 -6.48 -7.72 6.94
CA VAL A 128 -5.68 -6.53 7.21
C VAL A 128 -4.49 -6.51 6.29
N LYS A 129 -4.20 -5.35 5.69
CA LYS A 129 -2.92 -5.06 5.03
C LYS A 129 -2.25 -3.91 5.77
N GLU A 130 -1.01 -4.12 6.19
CA GLU A 130 -0.23 -3.24 7.06
C GLU A 130 1.06 -2.84 6.35
N PHE A 131 1.28 -1.54 6.25
CA PHE A 131 2.44 -0.91 5.66
C PHE A 131 3.30 -0.34 6.78
N SER A 132 4.60 -0.60 6.74
CA SER A 132 5.55 -0.11 7.73
C SER A 132 6.79 0.43 7.04
N VAL A 133 7.28 1.58 7.50
CA VAL A 133 8.57 2.13 7.05
C VAL A 133 9.63 1.73 8.06
N THR A 134 10.73 1.17 7.58
CA THR A 134 11.86 0.77 8.44
C THR A 134 12.77 1.97 8.74
N GLU A 135 13.69 1.81 9.70
CA GLU A 135 14.75 2.79 9.96
C GLU A 135 15.65 3.03 8.74
N SER A 136 15.76 2.06 7.83
CA SER A 136 16.48 2.19 6.54
C SER A 136 15.70 2.99 5.48
N SER A 137 14.54 3.56 5.82
CA SER A 137 13.59 4.19 4.86
C SER A 137 13.05 3.22 3.80
N GLU A 138 13.06 1.92 4.08
CA GLU A 138 12.47 0.91 3.20
C GLU A 138 11.02 0.64 3.62
N THR A 139 10.12 0.60 2.65
CA THR A 139 8.72 0.28 2.92
C THR A 139 8.53 -1.24 2.85
N THR A 140 7.95 -1.80 3.91
CA THR A 140 7.57 -3.21 3.99
C THR A 140 6.06 -3.33 4.12
N CYS A 141 5.51 -4.43 3.63
CA CYS A 141 4.09 -4.69 3.72
C CYS A 141 3.82 -6.11 4.25
N LYS A 142 2.84 -6.22 5.14
CA LYS A 142 2.33 -7.49 5.67
C LYS A 142 0.83 -7.56 5.45
N SER A 143 0.34 -8.76 5.19
CA SER A 143 -1.07 -8.99 4.94
C SER A 143 -1.57 -10.20 5.71
N THR A 144 -2.85 -10.17 6.08
CA THR A 144 -3.55 -11.30 6.67
C THR A 144 -3.67 -12.41 5.63
N ALA A 145 -3.17 -13.61 5.94
CA ALA A 145 -3.38 -14.76 5.08
C ALA A 145 -4.88 -15.07 4.93
N ILE A 146 -5.34 -15.16 3.67
CA ILE A 146 -6.74 -15.45 3.35
C ILE A 146 -6.97 -16.96 3.46
N ARG A 147 -8.00 -17.36 4.21
CA ARG A 147 -8.40 -18.76 4.42
C ARG A 147 -9.50 -19.13 3.45
N TRP A 148 -9.10 -19.49 2.23
CA TRP A 148 -10.03 -19.81 1.14
C TRP A 148 -10.79 -21.11 1.38
N LYS A 149 -12.11 -21.10 1.12
CA LYS A 149 -12.99 -22.27 1.30
C LYS A 149 -12.82 -23.34 0.23
N ASN A 150 -12.34 -22.96 -0.96
CA ASN A 150 -12.20 -23.88 -2.10
C ASN A 150 -10.89 -24.67 -2.09
N GLU A 151 -9.83 -24.17 -1.46
CA GLU A 151 -8.55 -24.88 -1.34
C GLU A 151 -8.66 -26.13 -0.45
N ALA A 152 -9.55 -26.10 0.56
CA ALA A 152 -9.84 -27.25 1.42
C ALA A 152 -10.48 -28.43 0.67
N LYS A 153 -11.04 -28.21 -0.53
CA LYS A 153 -11.73 -29.25 -1.32
C LYS A 153 -10.87 -29.87 -2.43
N ASN A 154 -9.75 -29.26 -2.81
CA ASN A 154 -8.91 -29.73 -3.93
C ASN A 154 -7.76 -30.67 -3.51
N GLY A 155 -7.59 -30.93 -2.20
CA GLY A 155 -6.61 -31.89 -1.66
C GLY A 155 -6.94 -33.38 -1.90
N GLN A 156 -8.03 -33.70 -2.59
CA GLN A 156 -8.38 -35.06 -3.04
C GLN A 156 -8.66 -35.08 -4.54
N SER A 157 -7.63 -34.92 -5.36
CA SER A 157 -7.74 -35.23 -6.80
C SER A 157 -7.41 -36.70 -7.04
N THR A 158 -8.47 -37.50 -7.16
CA THR A 158 -8.46 -38.82 -7.79
C THR A 158 -8.01 -38.70 -9.24
N SER A 159 -7.04 -39.51 -9.63
CA SER A 159 -6.62 -39.71 -11.01
C SER A 159 -7.78 -40.25 -11.86
N SER A 160 -8.29 -39.44 -12.79
CA SER A 160 -8.98 -39.96 -13.97
C SER A 160 -8.66 -39.12 -15.19
N SER A 161 -7.62 -39.58 -15.88
CA SER A 161 -7.23 -39.27 -17.24
C SER A 161 -8.39 -39.36 -18.24
N SER A 162 -8.54 -38.35 -19.10
CA SER A 162 -9.22 -38.43 -20.39
C SER A 162 -8.67 -37.41 -21.39
N LYS A 163 -8.64 -37.82 -22.66
CA LYS A 163 -7.74 -37.40 -23.75
C LYS A 163 -8.13 -36.10 -24.49
N LYS A 164 -7.11 -35.57 -25.18
CA LYS A 164 -7.01 -34.44 -26.13
C LYS A 164 -8.04 -34.38 -27.28
N SER A 165 -8.23 -33.17 -27.83
CA SER A 165 -8.29 -32.91 -29.28
C SER A 165 -7.89 -31.46 -29.64
N ASP A 166 -7.13 -31.31 -30.72
CA ASP A 166 -6.47 -30.11 -31.26
C ASP A 166 -7.41 -29.07 -31.90
N GLY A 167 -6.98 -27.81 -31.93
CA GLY A 167 -7.59 -26.72 -32.71
C GLY A 167 -6.90 -25.37 -32.51
N GLU A 168 -6.02 -25.01 -33.43
CA GLU A 168 -5.15 -23.83 -33.44
C GLU A 168 -5.90 -22.52 -33.79
N THR A 169 -5.76 -21.45 -32.99
CA THR A 169 -5.79 -20.05 -33.48
C THR A 169 -5.03 -19.14 -32.51
N ARG A 170 -3.90 -18.59 -32.97
CA ARG A 170 -2.99 -17.71 -32.22
C ARG A 170 -3.59 -16.30 -32.05
N LYS A 171 -3.75 -15.87 -30.80
CA LYS A 171 -3.80 -14.46 -30.40
C LYS A 171 -2.88 -14.30 -29.19
N ARG A 172 -1.91 -13.38 -29.30
CA ARG A 172 -0.80 -13.18 -28.36
C ARG A 172 -1.29 -12.99 -26.93
N SER A 173 -1.06 -13.98 -26.08
CA SER A 173 -1.13 -13.87 -24.62
C SER A 173 0.20 -13.34 -24.11
N HIS A 174 0.13 -12.34 -23.24
CA HIS A 174 1.22 -12.03 -22.32
C HIS A 174 1.30 -13.23 -21.37
N ASP A 175 2.36 -14.03 -21.50
CA ASP A 175 2.65 -15.09 -20.55
C ASP A 175 2.85 -14.43 -19.17
N THR A 176 1.91 -14.70 -18.27
CA THR A 176 2.14 -14.60 -16.84
C THR A 176 2.11 -16.02 -16.33
N GLU A 177 3.25 -16.44 -15.77
CA GLU A 177 3.49 -17.79 -15.29
C GLU A 177 2.45 -18.18 -14.23
N ASN A 178 1.66 -19.20 -14.57
CA ASN A 178 1.23 -20.30 -13.71
C ASN A 178 1.25 -20.03 -12.18
N ASN A 179 0.29 -19.26 -11.69
CA ASN A 179 -0.14 -19.33 -10.30
C ASN A 179 -1.64 -19.65 -10.29
N ASN A 180 -2.03 -20.78 -9.69
CA ASN A 180 -3.40 -21.32 -9.66
C ASN A 180 -4.37 -20.49 -8.79
N ASN A 181 -4.19 -19.18 -8.71
CA ASN A 181 -4.95 -18.29 -7.84
C ASN A 181 -5.84 -17.38 -8.66
N ASP A 182 -6.91 -17.95 -9.23
CA ASP A 182 -7.98 -17.24 -9.93
C ASP A 182 -8.90 -16.53 -8.92
N HIS A 183 -8.32 -15.66 -8.08
CA HIS A 183 -9.00 -14.99 -6.97
C HIS A 183 -9.20 -13.50 -7.20
N GLY A 184 -8.71 -12.98 -8.32
CA GLY A 184 -8.83 -11.58 -8.72
C GLY A 184 -7.61 -10.74 -8.36
N ALA A 185 -7.45 -9.62 -9.08
CA ALA A 185 -6.27 -8.76 -8.95
C ALA A 185 -6.24 -8.07 -7.57
N PHE A 186 -7.41 -7.61 -7.08
CA PHE A 186 -7.48 -6.98 -5.76
C PHE A 186 -7.29 -8.00 -4.63
N MET A 187 -7.78 -9.23 -4.75
CA MET A 187 -7.49 -10.26 -3.75
C MET A 187 -6.02 -10.70 -3.77
N SER A 188 -5.39 -10.71 -4.94
CA SER A 188 -3.96 -11.02 -5.09
C SER A 188 -3.06 -9.97 -4.45
N TRP A 189 -3.51 -8.71 -4.36
CA TRP A 189 -2.82 -7.66 -3.60
C TRP A 189 -2.55 -8.07 -2.15
N PHE A 190 -3.40 -8.88 -1.51
CA PHE A 190 -3.14 -9.38 -0.16
C PHE A 190 -2.06 -10.46 -0.08
N THR A 191 -1.57 -10.97 -1.21
CA THR A 191 -0.46 -11.95 -1.28
C THR A 191 0.89 -11.31 -1.59
N ASP A 192 0.86 -10.10 -2.15
CA ASP A 192 2.07 -9.30 -2.42
C ASP A 192 2.69 -8.83 -1.11
N THR A 193 3.77 -9.49 -0.71
CA THR A 193 4.56 -9.19 0.50
C THR A 193 5.93 -8.58 0.18
N ASN A 194 6.31 -8.54 -1.11
CA ASN A 194 7.57 -7.96 -1.53
C ASN A 194 7.41 -6.44 -1.63
N GLY A 195 8.06 -5.71 -0.72
CA GLY A 195 8.17 -4.25 -0.73
C GLY A 195 8.96 -3.66 -1.90
N GLU A 196 8.96 -4.31 -3.07
CA GLU A 196 9.42 -3.69 -4.30
C GLU A 196 8.31 -2.73 -4.73
N GLY A 197 8.54 -1.43 -4.53
CA GLY A 197 7.54 -0.36 -4.51
C GLY A 197 6.85 -0.07 -5.84
N SER A 198 6.16 -1.05 -6.41
CA SER A 198 5.47 -0.95 -7.69
C SER A 198 3.99 -1.35 -7.63
N ASN A 199 3.42 -1.69 -6.46
CA ASN A 199 2.02 -2.13 -6.42
C ASN A 199 1.24 -1.74 -5.14
N ASP A 200 1.57 -0.60 -4.51
CA ASP A 200 0.69 -0.01 -3.49
C ASP A 200 -0.41 0.90 -4.07
N GLU A 201 -0.82 0.65 -5.31
CA GLU A 201 -1.86 1.44 -5.98
C GLU A 201 -3.19 1.43 -5.20
N PHE A 202 -3.53 0.31 -4.57
CA PHE A 202 -4.73 0.23 -3.74
C PHE A 202 -4.58 0.92 -2.39
N GLY A 203 -3.42 0.82 -1.73
CA GLY A 203 -3.25 1.32 -0.37
C GLY A 203 -3.23 2.84 -0.32
N GLU A 204 -2.45 3.46 -1.20
CA GLU A 204 -2.38 4.92 -1.35
C GLU A 204 -3.75 5.50 -1.69
N VAL A 205 -4.44 4.94 -2.68
CA VAL A 205 -5.78 5.41 -3.09
C VAL A 205 -6.79 5.26 -1.96
N ILE A 206 -6.81 4.13 -1.25
CA ILE A 206 -7.75 3.94 -0.15
C ILE A 206 -7.47 4.92 0.99
N LYS A 207 -6.19 5.17 1.30
CA LYS A 207 -5.79 6.04 2.39
C LYS A 207 -6.00 7.52 2.08
N ASP A 208 -5.63 7.96 0.88
CA ASP A 208 -5.54 9.40 0.56
C ASP A 208 -6.78 9.94 -0.15
N ASP A 209 -7.48 9.12 -0.96
CA ASP A 209 -8.64 9.56 -1.74
C ASP A 209 -9.99 9.12 -1.15
N ILE A 210 -10.05 7.93 -0.55
CA ILE A 210 -11.32 7.32 -0.13
C ILE A 210 -11.63 7.51 1.35
N PHE A 211 -10.65 7.31 2.23
CA PHE A 211 -10.83 7.33 3.69
C PHE A 211 -10.54 8.70 4.30
#